data_AF-A0A961FWS5-F1
#
_entry.id   AF-A0A961FWS5-F1
#
_cell.length_a   1.000
_cell.length_b   1.000
_cell.length_c   1.000
_cell.angle_alpha   90.00
_cell.angle_beta   90.00
_cell.angle_gamma   90.00
#
_symmetry.space_group_name_H-M   'P 1'
#
loop_
_entity.id
_entity.type
_entity.pdbx_description
1 polymer ?
#
loop_
_entity_poly.entity_id
_entity_poly.type
_entity_poly.pdbx_seq_one_letter_code
_entity_poly.pdbx_strand_id
1 'polypeptide(L)'
;MPAPVSFPILALTFFLALAPATFGGEPNAAKAEIPWSFRPLRERAAPVVRDTAWPRARIDAFLLSEMEKHGLGPAPVADARALLRRLAFDLTGLPPSAEEVEAFEPAFAADPDAAMAAAVERLLALPQYGERWARH
;
A
#
# COMPACT_ATOMS: atom_id res chain seq x y z
N MET A 1 -33.24 -13.17 -78.92
CA MET A 1 -34.63 -13.63 -78.80
C MET A 1 -34.87 -14.05 -77.36
N PRO A 2 -36.03 -13.71 -76.75
CA PRO A 2 -36.09 -13.22 -75.36
C PRO A 2 -36.96 -14.05 -74.38
N ALA A 3 -36.73 -13.81 -73.09
CA ALA A 3 -37.68 -13.87 -71.95
C ALA A 3 -38.16 -15.26 -71.45
N PRO A 4 -38.75 -15.40 -70.23
CA PRO A 4 -39.20 -14.35 -69.32
C PRO A 4 -38.86 -14.49 -67.82
N VAL A 5 -39.02 -13.35 -67.17
CA VAL A 5 -39.11 -13.05 -65.74
C VAL A 5 -40.32 -13.76 -65.11
N SER A 6 -40.23 -14.16 -63.83
CA SER A 6 -41.41 -14.46 -63.02
C SER A 6 -41.22 -13.99 -61.58
N PHE A 7 -41.71 -12.79 -61.28
CA PHE A 7 -42.04 -12.32 -59.94
C PHE A 7 -43.49 -12.72 -59.62
N PRO A 8 -43.79 -13.28 -58.44
CA PRO A 8 -45.10 -13.13 -57.79
C PRO A 8 -44.91 -12.27 -56.53
N ILE A 9 -45.43 -11.03 -56.51
CA ILE A 9 -46.75 -10.63 -55.97
C ILE A 9 -46.92 -10.98 -54.48
N LEU A 10 -46.87 -9.91 -53.69
CA LEU A 10 -47.62 -9.60 -52.46
C LEU A 10 -48.30 -10.76 -51.71
N ALA A 11 -47.87 -10.96 -50.47
CA ALA A 11 -48.79 -11.20 -49.37
C ALA A 11 -48.28 -10.40 -48.15
N LEU A 12 -48.80 -9.17 -48.01
CA LEU A 12 -48.67 -8.37 -46.80
C LEU A 12 -49.57 -9.01 -45.73
N THR A 13 -49.05 -9.99 -45.00
CA THR A 13 -49.66 -10.49 -43.77
C THR A 13 -49.07 -9.70 -42.60
N PHE A 14 -49.79 -8.66 -42.21
CA PHE A 14 -49.56 -7.92 -40.97
C PHE A 14 -49.88 -8.84 -39.79
N PHE A 15 -48.88 -9.61 -39.35
CA PHE A 15 -48.96 -10.36 -38.10
C PHE A 15 -48.63 -9.40 -36.97
N LEU A 16 -49.65 -8.92 -36.26
CA LEU A 16 -49.51 -8.15 -35.02
C LEU A 16 -48.96 -9.09 -33.94
N ALA A 17 -47.65 -9.27 -33.93
CA ALA A 17 -46.93 -9.89 -32.81
C ALA A 17 -46.85 -8.86 -31.69
N LEU A 18 -47.64 -9.08 -30.64
CA LEU A 18 -47.43 -8.45 -29.34
C LEU A 18 -46.05 -8.89 -28.84
N ALA A 19 -45.03 -8.10 -29.16
CA ALA A 19 -43.71 -8.28 -28.56
C ALA A 19 -43.88 -8.11 -27.04
N PRO A 20 -43.43 -9.08 -26.21
CA PRO A 20 -43.30 -8.79 -24.80
C PRO A 20 -42.38 -7.58 -24.71
N ALA A 21 -42.71 -6.61 -23.85
CA ALA A 21 -41.83 -5.50 -23.55
C ALA A 21 -40.46 -6.09 -23.18
N THR A 22 -39.53 -6.11 -24.12
CA THR A 22 -38.13 -6.28 -23.81
C THR A 22 -37.83 -5.07 -22.96
N PHE A 23 -37.61 -5.29 -21.67
CA PHE A 23 -37.00 -4.31 -20.79
C PHE A 23 -35.63 -4.00 -21.40
N GLY A 24 -35.62 -3.10 -22.37
CA GLY A 24 -34.45 -2.52 -23.01
C GLY A 24 -33.84 -1.51 -22.06
N GLY A 25 -33.56 -1.94 -20.83
CA GLY A 25 -32.42 -1.42 -20.13
C GLY A 25 -31.23 -2.09 -20.79
N GLU A 26 -30.57 -1.39 -21.71
CA GLU A 26 -29.16 -1.66 -21.98
C GLU A 26 -28.51 -1.89 -20.61
N PRO A 27 -27.95 -3.07 -20.30
CA PRO A 27 -27.03 -3.14 -19.20
C PRO A 27 -25.84 -2.35 -19.70
N ASN A 28 -25.87 -1.04 -19.48
CA ASN A 28 -24.66 -0.28 -19.29
C ASN A 28 -24.09 -0.80 -17.97
N ALA A 29 -23.64 -2.06 -18.00
CA ALA A 29 -22.70 -2.63 -17.08
C ALA A 29 -21.42 -1.88 -17.36
N ALA A 30 -21.40 -0.62 -16.93
CA ALA A 30 -20.21 0.15 -16.72
C ALA A 30 -19.24 -0.83 -16.07
N LYS A 31 -18.15 -1.13 -16.79
CA LYS A 31 -17.07 -2.01 -16.34
C LYS A 31 -16.88 -1.76 -14.84
N ALA A 32 -17.37 -2.66 -14.00
CA ALA A 32 -17.30 -2.46 -12.57
C ALA A 32 -15.82 -2.55 -12.23
N GLU A 33 -15.18 -1.40 -12.08
CA GLU A 33 -13.76 -1.37 -11.77
C GLU A 33 -13.57 -2.01 -10.41
N ILE A 34 -12.78 -3.08 -10.40
CA ILE A 34 -12.43 -3.76 -9.15
C ILE A 34 -11.72 -2.73 -8.26
N PRO A 35 -12.20 -2.47 -7.03
CA PRO A 35 -11.54 -1.56 -6.11
C PRO A 35 -10.09 -1.98 -5.90
N TRP A 36 -9.20 -1.02 -5.70
CA TRP A 36 -7.76 -1.25 -5.66
C TRP A 36 -7.34 -2.34 -4.65
N SER A 37 -8.07 -2.48 -3.54
CA SER A 37 -7.83 -3.46 -2.47
C SER A 37 -8.12 -4.90 -2.86
N PHE A 38 -8.94 -5.13 -3.90
CA PHE A 38 -9.29 -6.46 -4.41
C PHE A 38 -8.50 -6.83 -5.68
N ARG A 39 -7.56 -5.98 -6.11
CA ARG A 39 -6.68 -6.29 -7.25
C ARG A 39 -5.54 -7.20 -6.77
N PRO A 40 -5.15 -8.21 -7.56
CA PRO A 40 -4.04 -9.09 -7.19
C PRO A 40 -2.74 -8.29 -7.07
N LEU A 41 -1.99 -8.55 -6.00
CA LEU A 41 -0.66 -7.98 -5.80
C LEU A 41 0.27 -8.50 -6.90
N ARG A 42 0.93 -7.59 -7.61
CA ARG A 42 1.96 -7.93 -8.59
C ARG A 42 3.32 -7.71 -7.97
N GLU A 43 4.13 -8.74 -7.99
CA GLU A 43 5.52 -8.60 -7.57
C GLU A 43 6.30 -7.76 -8.57
N ARG A 44 7.08 -6.79 -8.08
CA ARG A 44 7.95 -5.93 -8.90
C ARG A 44 9.39 -6.13 -8.48
N ALA A 45 10.27 -6.38 -9.45
CA ALA A 45 11.71 -6.42 -9.20
C ALA A 45 12.18 -5.10 -8.57
N ALA A 46 13.10 -5.20 -7.61
CA ALA A 46 13.71 -4.01 -7.01
C ALA A 46 14.53 -3.27 -8.08
N PRO A 47 14.50 -1.92 -8.09
CA PRO A 47 15.31 -1.15 -9.02
C PRO A 47 16.80 -1.29 -8.69
N VAL A 48 17.63 -1.10 -9.71
CA VAL A 48 19.08 -1.03 -9.52
C VAL A 48 19.42 0.35 -8.94
N VAL A 49 20.13 0.36 -7.82
CA VAL A 49 20.60 1.55 -7.11
C VAL A 49 22.13 1.62 -7.19
N ARG A 50 22.69 2.82 -7.03
CA ARG A 50 24.15 3.03 -7.03
C ARG A 50 24.75 2.60 -5.70
N ASP A 51 24.13 2.99 -4.58
CA ASP A 51 24.53 2.54 -3.25
C ASP A 51 23.79 1.24 -2.89
N THR A 52 24.49 0.11 -3.01
CA THR A 52 23.94 -1.20 -2.68
C THR A 52 24.04 -1.55 -1.19
N ALA A 53 24.76 -0.76 -0.39
CA ALA A 53 25.00 -1.05 1.03
C ALA A 53 23.92 -0.43 1.94
N TRP A 54 23.30 0.67 1.53
CA TRP A 54 22.28 1.36 2.32
C TRP A 54 20.94 0.61 2.45
N PRO A 55 20.37 0.00 1.38
CA PRO A 55 19.08 -0.69 1.49
C PRO A 55 19.14 -1.88 2.46
N ARG A 56 18.29 -1.88 3.49
CA ARG A 56 18.19 -2.98 4.47
C ARG A 56 17.11 -3.98 4.07
N ALA A 57 16.05 -3.50 3.42
CA ALA A 57 14.96 -4.28 2.88
C ALA A 57 14.75 -3.99 1.38
N ARG A 58 14.03 -4.88 0.70
CA ARG A 58 13.72 -4.73 -0.74
C ARG A 58 13.04 -3.39 -1.05
N ILE A 59 12.21 -2.89 -0.15
CA ILE A 59 11.47 -1.63 -0.37
C ILE A 59 12.39 -0.40 -0.36
N ASP A 60 13.50 -0.46 0.40
CA ASP A 60 14.45 0.66 0.53
C ASP A 60 15.14 0.97 -0.81
N ALA A 61 15.32 -0.04 -1.66
CA ALA A 61 15.84 0.16 -3.01
C ALA A 61 14.94 1.06 -3.86
N PHE A 62 13.61 0.98 -3.69
CA PHE A 62 12.68 1.87 -4.40
C PHE A 62 12.80 3.32 -3.94
N LEU A 63 12.94 3.54 -2.63
CA LEU A 63 13.16 4.87 -2.07
C LEU A 63 14.50 5.44 -2.53
N LEU A 64 15.58 4.67 -2.38
CA LEU A 64 16.92 5.11 -2.76
C LEU A 64 17.03 5.39 -4.26
N SER A 65 16.42 4.55 -5.11
CA SER A 65 16.40 4.78 -6.56
C SER A 65 15.76 6.13 -6.91
N GLU A 66 14.67 6.50 -6.24
CA GLU A 66 14.05 7.80 -6.47
C GLU A 66 14.92 8.94 -5.94
N MET A 67 15.49 8.81 -4.74
CA MET A 67 16.42 9.80 -4.17
C MET A 67 17.63 10.04 -5.10
N GLU A 68 18.26 8.98 -5.61
CA GLU A 68 19.41 9.07 -6.52
C GLU A 68 19.07 9.77 -7.86
N LYS A 69 17.85 9.60 -8.38
CA LYS A 69 17.39 10.32 -9.59
C LYS A 69 17.30 11.82 -9.35
N HIS A 70 16.88 12.22 -8.15
CA HIS A 70 16.79 13.63 -7.74
C HIS A 70 18.11 14.19 -7.17
N GLY A 71 19.20 13.39 -7.19
CA GLY A 71 20.48 13.80 -6.62
C GLY A 71 20.49 13.93 -5.09
N LEU A 72 19.53 13.28 -4.42
CA LEU A 72 19.41 13.23 -2.97
C LEU A 72 20.06 11.96 -2.41
N GLY A 73 20.54 12.04 -1.17
CA GLY A 73 21.06 10.92 -0.41
C GLY A 73 20.26 10.69 0.87
N PRO A 74 20.28 9.46 1.44
CA PRO A 74 19.66 9.17 2.72
C PRO A 74 20.09 10.12 3.84
N ALA A 75 19.16 10.46 4.72
CA ALA A 75 19.48 11.20 5.93
C ALA A 75 20.30 10.31 6.89
N PRO A 76 21.22 10.91 7.68
CA PRO A 76 21.93 10.16 8.70
C PRO A 76 20.96 9.64 9.76
N VAL A 77 21.33 8.52 10.38
CA VAL A 77 20.60 7.95 11.52
C VAL A 77 20.60 8.97 12.67
N ALA A 78 19.44 9.14 13.31
CA ALA A 78 19.32 10.04 14.46
C ALA A 78 20.12 9.52 15.67
N ASP A 79 20.46 10.42 16.58
CA ASP A 79 21.15 10.04 17.81
C ASP A 79 20.31 9.09 18.69
N ALA A 80 20.98 8.27 19.50
CA ALA A 80 20.34 7.25 20.32
C ALA A 80 19.28 7.83 21.27
N ARG A 81 19.57 8.98 21.91
CA ARG A 81 18.66 9.65 22.83
C ARG A 81 17.39 10.14 22.13
N ALA A 82 17.51 10.67 20.92
CA ALA A 82 16.40 11.13 20.08
C ALA A 82 15.55 9.96 19.60
N LEU A 83 16.18 8.83 19.21
CA LEU A 83 15.47 7.62 18.84
C LEU A 83 14.64 7.07 20.01
N LEU A 84 15.25 6.87 21.17
CA LEU A 84 14.54 6.38 22.36
C LEU A 84 13.41 7.33 22.78
N ARG A 85 13.67 8.64 22.76
CA ARG A 85 12.66 9.65 23.09
C ARG A 85 11.47 9.58 22.13
N ARG A 86 11.71 9.53 20.82
CA ARG A 86 10.64 9.41 19.81
C ARG A 86 9.84 8.14 20.05
N LEU A 87 10.52 7.02 20.22
CA LEU A 87 9.90 5.73 20.45
C LEU A 87 9.00 5.73 21.71
N ALA A 88 9.49 6.27 22.82
CA ALA A 88 8.72 6.36 24.07
C ALA A 88 7.44 7.20 23.90
N PHE A 89 7.56 8.39 23.29
CA PHE A 89 6.37 9.22 23.01
C PHE A 89 5.40 8.56 22.02
N ASP A 90 5.94 7.88 21.00
CA ASP A 90 5.15 7.23 19.96
C ASP A 90 4.45 5.96 20.42
N LEU A 91 4.92 5.31 21.49
CA LEU A 91 4.32 4.10 22.04
C LEU A 91 3.50 4.38 23.31
N THR A 92 4.08 5.06 24.30
CA THR A 92 3.45 5.28 25.62
C THR A 92 2.94 6.72 25.80
N GLY A 93 3.43 7.67 25.01
CA GLY A 93 3.08 9.09 25.16
C GLY A 93 3.81 9.79 26.30
N LEU A 94 4.76 9.11 26.93
CA LEU A 94 5.55 9.61 28.05
C LEU A 94 7.03 9.73 27.63
N PRO A 95 7.79 10.66 28.25
CA PRO A 95 9.23 10.71 28.05
C PRO A 95 9.93 9.48 28.66
N PRO A 96 11.07 9.03 28.11
CA PRO A 96 11.88 8.00 28.75
C PRO A 96 12.51 8.53 30.05
N SER A 97 12.79 7.63 31.00
CA SER A 97 13.50 7.98 32.23
C SER A 97 14.99 8.25 31.97
N ALA A 98 15.67 8.93 32.90
CA ALA A 98 17.10 9.16 32.79
C ALA A 98 17.90 7.84 32.75
N GLU A 99 17.54 6.89 33.62
CA GLU A 99 18.15 5.55 33.68
C GLU A 99 17.97 4.77 32.38
N GLU A 100 16.80 4.87 31.74
CA GLU A 100 16.54 4.22 30.45
C GLU A 100 17.45 4.78 29.35
N VAL A 101 17.68 6.09 29.33
CA VAL A 101 18.56 6.72 28.36
C VAL A 101 20.01 6.30 28.61
N GLU A 102 20.47 6.32 29.86
CA GLU A 102 21.82 5.92 30.25
C GLU A 102 22.11 4.44 29.92
N ALA A 103 21.13 3.56 30.04
CA ALA A 103 21.26 2.16 29.64
C ALA A 103 21.20 1.96 28.13
N PHE A 104 20.39 2.76 27.42
CA PHE A 104 20.16 2.60 25.99
C PHE A 104 21.33 3.09 25.12
N GLU A 105 21.97 4.21 25.46
CA GLU A 105 23.09 4.77 24.69
C GLU A 105 24.24 3.76 24.45
N PRO A 106 24.81 3.09 25.48
CA PRO A 106 25.87 2.11 25.28
C PRO A 106 25.39 0.84 24.59
N ALA A 107 24.15 0.39 24.86
CA ALA A 107 23.57 -0.77 24.18
C ALA A 107 23.40 -0.51 22.67
N PHE A 108 22.90 0.68 22.31
CA PHE A 108 22.74 1.10 20.92
C PHE A 108 24.08 1.26 20.21
N ALA A 109 25.12 1.75 20.89
CA ALA A 109 26.45 1.84 20.31
C ALA A 109 27.08 0.45 20.03
N ALA A 110 26.74 -0.56 20.84
CA ALA A 110 27.22 -1.93 20.66
C ALA A 110 26.46 -2.68 19.55
N ASP A 111 25.12 -2.62 19.58
CA ASP A 111 24.25 -3.24 18.59
C ASP A 111 22.94 -2.42 18.46
N PRO A 112 22.85 -1.54 17.44
CA PRO A 112 21.68 -0.69 17.24
C PRO A 112 20.38 -1.46 17.06
N ASP A 113 20.41 -2.60 16.36
CA ASP A 113 19.22 -3.36 16.02
C ASP A 113 18.69 -4.12 17.23
N ALA A 114 19.59 -4.78 17.98
CA ALA A 114 19.22 -5.47 19.21
C ALA A 114 18.73 -4.49 20.29
N ALA A 115 19.41 -3.35 20.44
CA ALA A 115 18.99 -2.31 21.38
C ALA A 115 17.60 -1.75 21.04
N MET A 116 17.33 -1.53 19.76
CA MET A 116 16.02 -1.05 19.30
C MET A 116 14.92 -2.09 19.52
N ALA A 117 15.16 -3.35 19.16
CA ALA A 117 14.21 -4.42 19.41
C ALA A 117 13.87 -4.57 20.91
N ALA A 118 14.90 -4.54 21.76
CA ALA A 118 14.72 -4.63 23.22
C ALA A 118 13.95 -3.43 23.79
N ALA A 119 14.22 -2.21 23.30
CA ALA A 119 13.50 -1.01 23.71
C ALA A 119 12.02 -1.07 23.28
N VAL A 120 11.73 -1.51 22.06
CA VAL A 120 10.36 -1.70 21.56
C VAL A 120 9.61 -2.71 22.41
N GLU A 121 10.16 -3.92 22.61
CA GLU A 121 9.53 -4.98 23.39
C GLU A 121 9.18 -4.52 24.81
N ARG A 122 10.14 -3.86 25.47
CA ARG A 122 9.93 -3.30 26.80
C ARG A 122 8.80 -2.27 26.83
N LEU A 123 8.77 -1.33 25.88
CA LEU A 123 7.75 -0.28 25.83
C LEU A 123 6.36 -0.82 25.50
N LEU A 124 6.26 -1.85 24.65
CA LEU A 124 5.01 -2.53 24.34
C LEU A 124 4.44 -3.31 25.54
N ALA A 125 5.31 -3.83 26.41
CA ALA A 125 4.93 -4.55 27.62
C ALA A 125 4.42 -3.63 28.75
N LEU A 126 4.64 -2.32 28.65
CA LEU A 126 4.21 -1.36 29.68
C LEU A 126 2.69 -1.13 29.65
N PRO A 127 2.02 -0.99 30.82
CA PRO A 127 0.58 -0.67 30.88
C PRO A 127 0.22 0.60 30.12
N GLN A 128 1.12 1.60 30.14
CA GLN A 128 0.90 2.90 29.50
C GLN A 128 0.74 2.80 27.98
N TYR A 129 1.32 1.77 27.35
CA TYR A 129 1.10 1.50 25.93
C TYR A 129 -0.38 1.17 25.66
N GLY A 130 -0.95 0.25 26.45
CA GLY A 130 -2.36 -0.14 26.35
C GLY A 130 -3.31 1.03 26.66
N GLU A 131 -3.01 1.81 27.70
CA GLU A 131 -3.77 3.02 28.05
C GLU A 131 -3.77 4.05 26.91
N ARG A 132 -2.61 4.25 26.26
CA ARG A 132 -2.51 5.18 25.12
C ARG A 132 -3.26 4.67 23.90
N TRP A 133 -3.15 3.39 23.58
CA TRP A 133 -3.84 2.76 22.44
C TRP A 133 -5.36 2.77 22.58
N ALA A 134 -5.89 2.54 23.79
CA ALA A 134 -7.33 2.48 24.03
C ALA A 134 -8.07 3.82 23.87
N ARG A 135 -7.36 4.94 23.65
CA ARG A 135 -7.96 6.26 23.45
C ARG A 135 -8.43 6.52 22.00
N HIS A 136 -8.08 5.66 21.05
CA HIS A 136 -8.38 5.80 19.62
C HIS A 136 -8.97 4.51 19.06
#